data_AF-A0A2K3K8L4-F1
#
_entry.id   AF-A0A2K3K8L4-F1
#
_cell.length_a   1.000
_cell.length_b   1.000
_cell.length_c   1.000
_cell.angle_alpha   90.00
_cell.angle_beta   90.00
_cell.angle_gamma   90.00
#
_symmetry.space_group_name_H-M   'P 1'
#
loop_
_entity.id
_entity.type
_entity.pdbx_description
1 polymer ?
#
loop_
_entity_poly.entity_id
_entity_poly.type
_entity_poly.pdbx_seq_one_letter_code
_entity_poly.pdbx_strand_id
1 'polypeptide(L)' 'MVRAQPDPVLDNSSPYYVHPGDGPSSVIVTPLLTGSNYHSWSRSMKRALGAKMKLDFITG' A
#
# COMPACT_ATOMS: atom_id res chain seq x y z
N MET A 1 -26.35 -1.77 -24.30
CA MET A 1 -25.61 -0.77 -23.51
C MET A 1 -24.41 -1.45 -22.89
N VAL A 2 -23.21 -1.22 -23.41
CA VAL A 2 -21.97 -1.80 -22.85
C VAL A 2 -21.65 -1.00 -21.60
N ARG A 3 -21.81 -1.60 -20.41
CA ARG A 3 -21.29 -1.02 -19.18
C ARG A 3 -19.77 -0.97 -19.31
N ALA A 4 -19.21 0.24 -19.41
CA ALA A 4 -17.78 0.42 -19.20
C ALA A 4 -17.43 -0.25 -17.87
N GLN A 5 -16.52 -1.22 -17.91
CA GLN A 5 -16.05 -1.85 -16.68
C GLN A 5 -15.48 -0.73 -15.80
N PRO A 6 -15.84 -0.64 -14.51
CA PRO A 6 -15.19 0.31 -13.62
C PRO A 6 -13.68 0.04 -13.68
N ASP A 7 -12.89 1.09 -13.86
CA ASP A 7 -11.44 0.95 -13.91
C ASP A 7 -11.00 0.15 -12.68
N PRO A 8 -10.21 -0.93 -12.83
CA PRO A 8 -9.83 -1.79 -11.70
C PRO A 8 -9.05 -1.03 -10.61
N VAL A 9 -8.51 0.15 -10.95
CA VAL A 9 -7.87 1.10 -10.03
C VAL A 9 -8.88 1.81 -9.11
N LEU A 10 -10.15 1.89 -9.50
CA LEU A 10 -11.24 2.50 -8.75
C LEU A 10 -12.09 1.48 -7.97
N ASP A 11 -11.81 0.20 -8.12
CA ASP A 11 -12.50 -0.85 -7.37
C ASP A 11 -12.02 -0.87 -5.91
N ASN A 12 -12.84 -0.34 -5.00
CA ASN A 12 -12.54 -0.31 -3.56
C ASN A 12 -12.45 -1.69 -2.90
N SER A 13 -12.92 -2.75 -3.57
CA SER A 13 -12.79 -4.12 -3.09
C SER A 13 -11.46 -4.77 -3.48
N SER A 14 -10.70 -4.14 -4.38
CA SER A 14 -9.37 -4.60 -4.78
C SER A 14 -8.36 -4.44 -3.64
N PRO A 15 -7.54 -5.47 -3.34
CA PRO A 15 -6.46 -5.35 -2.35
C PRO A 15 -5.39 -4.33 -2.76
N TYR A 16 -5.37 -3.93 -4.04
CA TYR A 16 -4.45 -2.95 -4.60
C TYR A 16 -5.08 -1.54 -4.71
N TYR A 17 -6.28 -1.32 -4.18
CA TYR A 17 -6.96 -0.02 -4.25
C TYR A 17 -6.21 1.07 -3.47
N VAL A 18 -5.89 2.16 -4.17
CA VAL A 18 -5.31 3.37 -3.58
C VAL A 18 -6.38 4.46 -3.61
N HIS A 19 -6.84 4.88 -2.44
CA HIS A 19 -7.84 5.95 -2.36
C HIS A 19 -7.24 7.24 -2.94
N PRO A 20 -7.98 8.07 -3.71
CA PRO A 20 -7.45 9.32 -4.27
C PRO A 20 -6.91 10.31 -3.21
N GLY A 21 -7.36 10.17 -1.96
CA GLY A 21 -6.84 10.92 -0.80
C GLY A 21 -5.55 10.34 -0.17
N ASP A 22 -5.16 9.12 -0.52
CA ASP A 22 -3.87 8.55 -0.17
C ASP A 22 -2.80 9.09 -1.15
N GLY A 23 -2.15 10.19 -0.77
CA GLY A 23 -1.03 10.72 -1.53
C GLY A 23 0.21 9.81 -1.48
N PRO A 24 1.24 10.09 -2.32
CA PRO A 24 2.52 9.34 -2.33
C PRO A 24 3.24 9.29 -0.96
N SER A 25 2.90 10.21 -0.07
CA SER A 25 3.40 10.33 1.30
C SER A 25 2.58 9.56 2.34
N SER A 26 1.52 8.85 1.94
CA SER A 26 0.58 8.20 2.87
C SER A 26 1.28 7.13 3.74
N VAL A 27 2.35 6.51 3.24
CA VAL A 27 3.20 5.59 3.99
C VAL A 27 4.67 5.92 3.75
N ILE A 28 5.27 6.68 4.66
CA ILE A 28 6.71 6.98 4.65
C ILE A 28 7.35 6.20 5.79
N VAL A 29 8.32 5.33 5.46
CA VAL A 29 9.16 4.62 6.42
C VAL A 29 10.57 5.19 6.37
N THR A 30 11.04 5.72 7.51
CA THR A 30 12.41 6.21 7.67
C THR A 30 13.18 5.35 8.67
N PRO A 31 14.45 5.01 8.42
CA PRO A 31 15.26 5.37 7.24
C PRO A 31 14.86 4.59 5.97
N LEU A 32 15.28 5.09 4.80
CA LEU A 32 15.11 4.39 3.52
C LEU A 32 15.77 3.00 3.58
N LEU A 33 15.20 2.06 2.81
CA LEU A 33 15.73 0.71 2.71
C LEU A 33 17.17 0.72 2.18
N THR A 34 18.05 0.04 2.89
CA THR A 34 19.40 -0.31 2.50
C THR A 34 19.59 -1.81 2.67
N GLY A 35 20.64 -2.39 2.09
CA GLY A 35 20.90 -3.83 2.24
C GLY A 35 21.06 -4.27 3.70
N SER A 36 21.65 -3.43 4.55
CA SER A 36 21.93 -3.77 5.95
C SER A 36 20.74 -3.55 6.90
N ASN A 37 19.74 -2.74 6.53
CA ASN A 37 18.64 -2.38 7.43
C ASN A 37 17.32 -3.12 7.16
N TYR A 38 17.31 -4.10 6.25
CA TYR A 38 16.11 -4.78 5.78
C TYR A 38 15.18 -5.27 6.91
N HIS A 39 15.73 -5.87 7.97
CA HIS A 39 14.91 -6.40 9.06
C HIS A 39 14.12 -5.30 9.79
N SER A 40 14.80 -4.20 10.13
CA SER A 40 14.19 -3.05 10.79
C SER A 40 13.23 -2.32 9.84
N TRP A 41 13.59 -2.18 8.56
CA TRP A 41 12.75 -1.58 7.55
C TRP A 41 11.46 -2.38 7.31
N SER A 42 11.58 -3.70 7.12
CA SER A 42 10.45 -4.62 6.89
C SER A 42 9.45 -4.58 8.04
N ARG A 43 9.94 -4.60 9.29
CA ARG A 43 9.09 -4.45 10.48
C ARG A 43 8.37 -3.09 10.51
N SER A 44 9.07 -2.02 10.16
CA SER A 44 8.51 -0.66 10.15
C SER A 44 7.47 -0.50 9.05
N MET A 45 7.72 -1.06 7.86
CA MET A 45 6.79 -1.08 6.72
C MET A 45 5.52 -1.86 7.04
N LYS A 46 5.65 -3.06 7.64
CA LYS A 46 4.48 -3.85 8.10
C LYS A 46 3.63 -3.07 9.10
N ARG A 47 4.25 -2.34 10.03
CA ARG A 47 3.51 -1.51 11.00
C ARG A 47 2.78 -0.34 10.33
N ALA A 48 3.47 0.38 9.44
CA ALA A 48 2.90 1.54 8.76
C ALA A 48 1.73 1.16 7.83
N LEU A 49 1.85 0.04 7.11
CA LEU A 49 0.77 -0.51 6.29
C LEU A 49 -0.36 -1.10 7.13
N GLY A 50 -0.02 -1.84 8.21
CA GLY A 50 -1.00 -2.43 9.13
C GLY A 50 -1.89 -1.39 9.81
N ALA A 51 -1.32 -0.23 10.19
CA ALA A 51 -2.09 0.89 10.74
C ALA A 51 -3.14 1.45 9.76
N LYS A 52 -3.00 1.16 8.47
CA LYS A 52 -3.93 1.58 7.40
C LYS A 52 -4.76 0.44 6.83
N MET A 53 -4.67 -0.76 7.40
CA MET A 53 -5.27 -1.99 6.86
C MET A 53 -4.83 -2.29 5.42
N LYS A 54 -3.56 -1.99 5.11
CA LYS A 54 -2.95 -2.14 3.78
C LYS A 54 -1.83 -3.19 3.75
N LEU A 55 -1.87 -4.20 4.61
CA LEU A 55 -0.83 -5.24 4.65
C LEU A 55 -0.81 -6.09 3.39
N ASP A 56 -1.97 -6.29 2.77
CA ASP A 56 -2.12 -7.15 1.57
C ASP A 56 -1.28 -6.67 0.39
N PHE A 57 -0.93 -5.37 0.34
CA PHE A 57 0.02 -4.82 -0.64
C PHE A 57 1.40 -5.48 -0.61
N ILE A 58 1.80 -6.07 0.52
CA ILE A 58 3.12 -6.71 0.67
C ILE A 58 3.04 -8.20 1.06
N THR A 59 1.85 -8.72 1.37
CA THR A 59 1.66 -10.14 1.71
C THR A 59 1.05 -10.98 0.60
N GLY A 60 0.34 -10.35 -0.36
CA GLY A 60 -0.31 -11.04 -1.48
C GLY A 60 -1.68 -11.62 -1.12
#